data_AF-A0A7C6XAZ6-F1
#
_entry.id   AF-A0A7C6XAZ6-F1
#
_cell.length_a   1.000
_cell.length_b   1.000
_cell.length_c   1.000
_cell.angle_alpha   90.00
_cell.angle_beta   90.00
_cell.angle_gamma   90.00
#
_symmetry.space_group_name_H-M   'P 1'
#
loop_
_entity.id
_entity.type
_entity.pdbx_description
1 polymer ?
#
loop_
_entity_poly.entity_id
_entity_poly.type
_entity_poly.pdbx_seq_one_letter_code
_entity_poly.pdbx_strand_id
1 'polypeptide(L)'
;MHVPHAASSRGFSLLQLIVALGIFAVLMTIAFRSYSNARANAMAGVCSGRLKAIAMDLERYRVDYRAYPAVLDELYPTYTKSEEAFRCPEENRPDVRTYTDFYVPRDPKEQNRDRLVLSCPFHQDTGKGIEVFLGDVGAHERGKTYVATLTGGAGLASVLPYDAERPWDAEPEDPEFWANAIAALPNMEVGPGDWVRVPSGGVTLAFKDGSRAEITGPAEVMVVDSFRSTAERGAPSPFYTVLRLARGQVYNIVIPGSKYEVVTPTGTAGARGTEFLVTYIREGVGAPLHPGKGKGKGLAKGKFKPKGKASAEVVRGKVYLTGRHATVELAEGDSAEVDERGKAKKKKKK
;
A
#
# COMPACT_ATOMS: atom_id res chain seq x y z
N MET A 1 12.92 -58.50 62.68
CA MET A 1 12.59 -58.87 61.29
C MET A 1 11.52 -57.91 60.80
N HIS A 2 11.86 -57.00 59.90
CA HIS A 2 10.92 -56.05 59.27
C HIS A 2 10.44 -56.67 57.96
N VAL A 3 9.12 -56.85 57.82
CA VAL A 3 8.50 -57.33 56.58
C VAL A 3 8.36 -56.13 55.63
N PRO A 4 8.92 -56.15 54.42
CA PRO A 4 8.70 -55.07 53.46
C PRO A 4 7.28 -55.18 52.91
N HIS A 5 6.47 -54.14 53.08
CA HIS A 5 5.20 -54.02 52.35
C HIS A 5 5.52 -53.68 50.90
N ALA A 6 5.17 -54.59 49.98
CA ALA A 6 5.18 -54.34 48.56
C ALA A 6 4.16 -53.22 48.25
N ALA A 7 4.66 -52.04 47.89
CA ALA A 7 3.83 -50.92 47.48
C ALA A 7 3.12 -51.29 46.17
N SER A 8 1.80 -51.46 46.21
CA SER A 8 1.01 -51.69 45.00
C SER A 8 0.97 -50.40 44.18
N SER A 9 1.68 -50.40 43.05
CA SER A 9 1.59 -49.32 42.08
C SER A 9 0.20 -49.35 41.45
N ARG A 10 -0.69 -48.45 41.91
CA ARG A 10 -2.01 -48.23 41.29
C ARG A 10 -1.79 -47.65 39.90
N GLY A 11 -1.99 -48.46 38.87
CA GLY A 11 -1.98 -48.01 37.47
C GLY A 11 -3.21 -47.16 37.15
N PHE A 12 -3.03 -46.20 36.25
CA PHE A 12 -4.14 -45.42 35.67
C PHE A 12 -5.10 -46.33 34.88
N SER A 13 -6.40 -46.11 35.02
CA SER A 13 -7.37 -46.80 34.16
C SER A 13 -7.34 -46.23 32.74
N LEU A 14 -7.64 -47.07 31.74
CA LEU A 14 -7.75 -46.63 30.34
C LEU A 14 -8.72 -45.46 30.19
N LEU A 15 -9.83 -45.49 30.95
CA LEU A 15 -10.82 -44.42 30.99
C LEU A 15 -10.21 -43.11 31.53
N GLN A 16 -9.43 -43.17 32.61
CA GLN A 16 -8.79 -41.98 33.20
C GLN A 16 -7.80 -41.35 32.22
N LEU A 17 -7.05 -42.17 31.47
CA LEU A 17 -6.14 -41.67 30.44
C LEU A 17 -6.90 -40.93 29.32
N ILE A 18 -7.99 -41.51 28.83
CA ILE A 18 -8.81 -40.90 27.76
C ILE A 18 -9.44 -39.58 28.24
N VAL A 19 -9.98 -39.54 29.46
CA VAL A 19 -10.54 -38.31 30.03
C VAL A 19 -9.47 -37.23 30.20
N ALA A 20 -8.28 -37.58 30.68
CA ALA A 20 -7.17 -36.64 30.83
C ALA A 20 -6.71 -36.08 29.48
N LEU A 21 -6.56 -36.92 28.46
CA LEU A 21 -6.23 -36.50 27.10
C LEU A 21 -7.33 -35.60 26.49
N GLY A 22 -8.60 -35.90 26.78
CA GLY A 22 -9.73 -35.07 26.37
C GLY A 22 -9.65 -33.65 26.96
N ILE A 23 -9.41 -33.54 28.27
CA ILE A 23 -9.23 -32.24 28.93
C ILE A 23 -8.02 -31.51 28.35
N PHE A 24 -6.89 -32.20 28.15
CA PHE A 24 -5.68 -31.62 27.59
C PHE A 24 -5.91 -31.06 26.17
N ALA A 25 -6.64 -31.78 25.31
CA ALA A 25 -6.97 -31.33 23.97
C ALA A 25 -7.81 -30.04 23.97
N VAL A 26 -8.79 -29.93 24.89
CA VAL A 26 -9.59 -28.71 25.06
C VAL A 26 -8.72 -27.54 25.51
N LEU A 27 -7.86 -27.73 26.51
CA LEU A 27 -6.96 -26.69 26.99
C LEU A 27 -5.99 -26.21 25.90
N MET A 28 -5.42 -27.14 25.13
CA MET A 28 -4.50 -26.80 24.04
C MET A 28 -5.19 -26.00 22.93
N THR A 29 -6.46 -26.31 22.63
CA THR A 29 -7.23 -25.55 21.63
C THR A 29 -7.42 -24.09 22.05
N ILE A 30 -7.79 -23.86 23.32
CA ILE A 30 -7.97 -22.51 23.86
C ILE A 30 -6.64 -21.77 23.91
N ALA A 31 -5.58 -22.43 24.38
CA ALA A 31 -4.24 -21.84 24.48
C ALA A 31 -3.69 -21.44 23.10
N PHE A 32 -3.86 -22.29 22.09
CA PHE A 32 -3.39 -22.02 20.73
C PHE A 32 -4.07 -20.78 20.13
N ARG A 33 -5.40 -20.67 20.26
CA ARG A 33 -6.13 -19.49 19.74
C ARG A 33 -5.73 -18.22 20.46
N SER A 34 -5.59 -18.28 21.78
CA SER A 34 -5.14 -17.14 22.60
C SER A 34 -3.73 -16.68 22.19
N TYR A 35 -2.78 -17.61 22.06
CA TYR A 35 -1.41 -17.31 21.65
C TYR A 35 -1.34 -16.71 20.24
N SER A 36 -2.07 -17.28 19.28
CA SER A 36 -2.11 -16.76 17.90
C SER A 36 -2.63 -15.31 17.85
N ASN A 37 -3.72 -15.01 18.56
CA ASN A 37 -4.25 -13.66 18.68
C ASN A 37 -3.25 -12.70 19.37
N ALA A 38 -2.60 -13.15 20.44
CA ALA A 38 -1.61 -12.35 21.16
C ALA A 38 -0.41 -11.99 20.28
N ARG A 39 0.10 -12.96 19.51
CA ARG A 39 1.17 -12.75 18.53
C ARG A 39 0.76 -11.76 17.45
N ALA A 40 -0.41 -11.94 16.83
CA ALA A 40 -0.90 -11.05 15.79
C ALA A 40 -1.04 -9.60 16.30
N ASN A 41 -1.59 -9.42 17.50
CA ASN A 41 -1.68 -8.10 18.14
C ASN A 41 -0.30 -7.48 18.45
N ALA A 42 0.68 -8.30 18.87
CA ALA A 42 2.04 -7.82 19.11
C ALA A 42 2.72 -7.36 17.81
N MET A 43 2.56 -8.11 16.72
CA MET A 43 3.09 -7.74 15.40
C MET A 43 2.44 -6.45 14.89
N ALA A 44 1.13 -6.32 14.99
CA ALA A 44 0.42 -5.09 14.66
C ALA A 44 0.89 -3.89 15.51
N GLY A 45 1.18 -4.11 16.80
CA GLY A 45 1.75 -3.09 17.69
C GLY A 45 3.14 -2.61 17.26
N VAL A 46 4.02 -3.53 16.88
CA VAL A 46 5.36 -3.20 16.34
C VAL A 46 5.23 -2.44 15.02
N CYS A 47 4.36 -2.89 14.13
CA CYS A 47 4.09 -2.23 12.86
C CYS A 47 3.59 -0.79 13.06
N SER A 48 2.60 -0.59 13.92
CA SER A 48 2.10 0.74 14.29
C SER A 48 3.21 1.64 14.82
N GLY A 49 4.09 1.12 15.68
CA GLY A 49 5.25 1.86 16.20
C GLY A 49 6.23 2.29 15.11
N ARG A 50 6.53 1.40 14.15
CA ARG A 50 7.41 1.70 13.00
C ARG A 50 6.80 2.78 12.09
N LEU A 51 5.53 2.65 11.73
CA LEU A 51 4.81 3.62 10.92
C LEU A 51 4.78 5.01 11.58
N LYS A 52 4.59 5.07 12.90
CA LYS A 52 4.65 6.34 13.67
C LYS A 52 6.05 6.97 13.62
N ALA A 53 7.10 6.17 13.81
CA ALA A 53 8.47 6.66 13.72
C ALA A 53 8.77 7.23 12.33
N ILE A 54 8.34 6.53 11.27
CA ILE A 54 8.45 6.99 9.89
C ILE A 54 7.67 8.30 9.68
N ALA A 55 6.43 8.41 10.17
CA ALA A 55 5.64 9.63 10.07
C ALA A 55 6.33 10.84 10.71
N MET A 56 6.97 10.65 11.87
CA MET A 56 7.78 11.69 12.51
C MET A 56 9.01 12.06 11.67
N ASP A 57 9.67 11.08 11.06
CA ASP A 57 10.81 11.32 10.17
C ASP A 57 10.41 12.03 8.86
N LEU A 58 9.21 11.76 8.33
CA LEU A 58 8.62 12.50 7.21
C LEU A 58 8.41 13.98 7.56
N GLU A 59 7.91 14.28 8.76
CA GLU A 59 7.77 15.68 9.20
C GLU A 59 9.12 16.37 9.38
N ARG A 60 10.12 15.68 9.93
CA ARG A 60 11.48 16.23 10.05
C ARG A 60 12.08 16.50 8.66
N TYR A 61 11.92 15.58 7.72
CA TYR A 61 12.32 15.77 6.34
C TYR A 61 11.59 16.99 5.73
N ARG A 62 10.29 17.14 5.97
CA ARG A 62 9.51 18.29 5.49
C ARG A 62 10.01 19.61 6.04
N VAL A 63 10.35 19.68 7.32
CA VAL A 63 10.93 20.88 7.95
C VAL A 63 12.24 21.26 7.26
N ASP A 64 13.11 20.30 6.99
CA ASP A 64 14.43 20.53 6.41
C ASP A 64 14.39 20.89 4.92
N TYR A 65 13.54 20.23 4.11
CA TYR A 65 13.52 20.39 2.65
C TYR A 65 12.29 21.13 2.12
N ARG A 66 11.34 21.51 2.97
CA ARG A 66 10.06 22.12 2.58
C ARG A 66 9.32 21.30 1.52
N ALA A 67 9.46 19.98 1.60
CA ALA A 67 8.83 18.98 0.74
C ALA A 67 8.90 17.63 1.44
N TYR A 68 7.95 16.74 1.17
CA TYR A 68 8.09 15.33 1.54
C TYR A 68 9.07 14.62 0.56
N PRO A 69 9.65 13.48 0.97
CA PRO A 69 10.50 12.70 0.07
C PRO A 69 9.67 12.14 -1.09
N ALA A 70 10.31 11.91 -2.24
CA ALA A 70 9.63 11.31 -3.38
C ALA A 70 9.46 9.79 -3.20
N VAL A 71 10.42 9.17 -2.51
CA VAL A 71 10.41 7.75 -2.11
C VAL A 71 10.81 7.64 -0.66
N LEU A 72 10.26 6.64 0.04
CA LEU A 72 10.45 6.52 1.49
C LEU A 72 11.92 6.31 1.88
N ASP A 73 12.71 5.70 1.00
CA ASP A 73 14.15 5.44 1.17
C ASP A 73 15.00 6.71 1.34
N GLU A 74 14.52 7.89 0.91
CA GLU A 74 15.25 9.15 1.15
C GLU A 74 15.37 9.50 2.66
N LEU A 75 14.57 8.86 3.51
CA LEU A 75 14.68 9.00 4.97
C LEU A 75 15.92 8.29 5.53
N TYR A 76 16.41 7.26 4.85
CA TYR A 76 17.57 6.47 5.27
C TYR A 76 18.88 7.01 4.68
N PRO A 77 20.01 6.97 5.42
CA PRO A 77 20.16 6.65 6.83
C PRO A 77 20.06 7.89 7.74
N THR A 78 19.54 9.01 7.23
CA THR A 78 19.64 10.30 7.94
C THR A 78 18.63 10.41 9.08
N TYR A 79 17.36 10.25 8.76
CA TYR A 79 16.25 10.40 9.70
C TYR A 79 15.98 9.05 10.37
N THR A 80 15.84 8.01 9.55
CA THR A 80 15.67 6.62 10.00
C THR A 80 16.99 5.87 9.90
N LYS A 81 17.43 5.26 11.01
CA LYS A 81 18.77 4.64 11.13
C LYS A 81 18.82 3.16 10.75
N SER A 82 17.68 2.48 10.78
CA SER A 82 17.58 1.05 10.50
C SER A 82 16.72 0.80 9.27
N GLU A 83 17.21 -0.05 8.36
CA GLU A 83 16.42 -0.51 7.22
C GLU A 83 15.21 -1.33 7.67
N GLU A 84 15.32 -2.02 8.81
CA GLU A 84 14.23 -2.80 9.41
C GLU A 84 13.03 -1.94 9.81
N ALA A 85 13.26 -0.63 10.03
CA ALA A 85 12.17 0.30 10.33
C ALA A 85 11.19 0.46 9.16
N PHE A 86 11.61 0.16 7.93
CA PHE A 86 10.77 0.22 6.72
C PHE A 86 10.02 -1.09 6.41
N ARG A 87 10.14 -2.09 7.27
CA ARG A 87 9.59 -3.43 7.04
C ARG A 87 8.43 -3.73 7.99
N CYS A 88 7.38 -4.35 7.44
CA CYS A 88 6.30 -4.92 8.24
C CYS A 88 6.79 -6.17 8.98
N PRO A 89 6.49 -6.36 10.28
CA PRO A 89 6.89 -7.56 11.01
C PRO A 89 6.21 -8.86 10.52
N GLU A 90 5.13 -8.76 9.74
CA GLU A 90 4.49 -9.89 9.07
C GLU A 90 5.01 -10.16 7.65
N GLU A 91 5.83 -9.26 7.09
CA GLU A 91 6.51 -9.50 5.82
C GLU A 91 7.52 -10.63 6.00
N ASN A 92 7.35 -11.72 5.25
CA ASN A 92 8.18 -12.91 5.34
C ASN A 92 9.47 -12.78 4.51
N ARG A 93 9.52 -11.89 3.51
CA ARG A 93 10.71 -11.67 2.68
C ARG A 93 11.75 -10.84 3.44
N PRO A 94 12.98 -11.35 3.61
CA PRO A 94 13.97 -10.74 4.50
C PRO A 94 14.41 -9.32 4.10
N ASP A 95 14.34 -9.01 2.80
CA ASP A 95 14.96 -7.83 2.20
C ASP A 95 13.95 -6.79 1.69
N VAL A 96 12.65 -7.04 1.89
CA VAL A 96 11.59 -6.16 1.38
C VAL A 96 11.30 -5.05 2.38
N ARG A 97 11.41 -3.80 1.91
CA ARG A 97 11.01 -2.60 2.65
C ARG A 97 9.54 -2.30 2.41
N THR A 98 8.68 -3.16 2.98
CA THR A 98 7.23 -3.21 2.78
C THR A 98 6.58 -1.83 2.67
N TYR A 99 6.86 -0.92 3.62
CA TYR A 99 6.17 0.36 3.70
C TYR A 99 6.46 1.29 2.53
N THR A 100 7.55 1.07 1.79
CA THR A 100 7.92 1.89 0.63
C THR A 100 6.88 1.78 -0.48
N ASP A 101 6.37 0.57 -0.73
CA ASP A 101 5.36 0.31 -1.77
C ASP A 101 4.06 1.07 -1.48
N PHE A 102 3.74 1.19 -0.18
CA PHE A 102 2.52 1.79 0.35
C PHE A 102 2.66 3.27 0.75
N TYR A 103 3.78 3.90 0.40
CA TYR A 103 4.00 5.33 0.62
C TYR A 103 3.37 6.17 -0.51
N VAL A 104 2.60 7.18 -0.12
CA VAL A 104 1.99 8.14 -1.06
C VAL A 104 2.63 9.52 -0.86
N PRO A 105 3.37 10.04 -1.85
CA PRO A 105 3.94 11.38 -1.78
C PRO A 105 2.86 12.45 -1.63
N ARG A 106 3.11 13.45 -0.79
CA ARG A 106 2.19 14.56 -0.50
C ARG A 106 2.82 15.92 -0.76
N ASP A 107 1.97 16.92 -0.98
CA ASP A 107 2.39 18.31 -1.00
C ASP A 107 2.57 18.79 0.45
N PRO A 108 3.73 19.36 0.81
CA PRO A 108 3.99 19.89 2.16
C PRO A 108 3.04 21.02 2.59
N LYS A 109 2.31 21.63 1.65
CA LYS A 109 1.31 22.67 1.88
C LYS A 109 -0.12 22.12 1.88
N GLU A 110 -0.32 20.83 1.62
CA GLU A 110 -1.64 20.23 1.68
C GLU A 110 -2.17 20.31 3.11
N GLN A 111 -3.35 20.92 3.26
CA GLN A 111 -3.99 21.15 4.56
C GLN A 111 -5.00 20.05 4.92
N ASN A 112 -5.27 19.14 3.99
CA ASN A 112 -6.24 18.06 4.14
C ASN A 112 -5.67 16.96 5.04
N ARG A 113 -6.13 16.91 6.30
CA ARG A 113 -5.69 15.90 7.28
C ARG A 113 -6.22 14.49 7.02
N ASP A 114 -7.01 14.31 5.98
CA ASP A 114 -7.74 13.08 5.67
C ASP A 114 -7.15 12.32 4.48
N ARG A 115 -5.85 12.56 4.18
CA ARG A 115 -5.09 11.99 3.05
C ARG A 115 -4.10 10.93 3.51
N LEU A 116 -4.13 9.75 2.88
CA LEU A 116 -3.24 8.63 3.22
C LEU A 116 -1.77 9.00 2.94
N VAL A 117 -0.89 9.01 3.92
CA VAL A 117 0.55 9.18 3.70
C VAL A 117 1.23 7.84 3.55
N LEU A 118 0.84 6.88 4.38
CA LEU A 118 1.48 5.58 4.47
C LEU A 118 0.47 4.54 4.95
N SER A 119 0.38 3.41 4.24
CA SER A 119 -0.47 2.27 4.59
C SER A 119 0.35 1.04 4.98
N CYS A 120 -0.24 0.16 5.78
CA CYS A 120 0.19 -1.22 5.91
C CYS A 120 -1.03 -2.17 5.86
N PRO A 121 -1.26 -2.85 4.73
CA PRO A 121 -2.45 -3.68 4.54
C PRO A 121 -2.36 -5.10 5.11
N PHE A 122 -1.23 -5.50 5.73
CA PHE A 122 -0.97 -6.91 6.12
C PHE A 122 -1.70 -7.39 7.38
N HIS A 123 -2.04 -6.50 8.31
CA HIS A 123 -2.58 -6.90 9.62
C HIS A 123 -4.11 -7.13 9.64
N GLN A 124 -4.71 -7.54 8.51
CA GLN A 124 -6.17 -7.70 8.41
C GLN A 124 -6.73 -8.80 9.31
N ASP A 125 -5.93 -9.81 9.67
CA ASP A 125 -6.33 -10.89 10.58
C ASP A 125 -6.56 -10.40 12.01
N THR A 126 -5.91 -9.29 12.40
CA THR A 126 -6.22 -8.56 13.65
C THR A 126 -7.48 -7.69 13.51
N GLY A 127 -8.14 -7.78 12.36
CA GLY A 127 -9.33 -7.07 11.94
C GLY A 127 -9.05 -5.71 11.28
N LYS A 128 -7.78 -5.29 11.14
CA LYS A 128 -7.43 -3.89 10.87
C LYS A 128 -6.06 -3.70 10.18
N GLY A 129 -6.03 -3.12 8.98
CA GLY A 129 -4.85 -2.43 8.41
C GLY A 129 -4.47 -1.20 9.23
N ILE A 130 -3.26 -0.69 9.05
CA ILE A 130 -2.74 0.46 9.82
C ILE A 130 -2.44 1.59 8.85
N GLU A 131 -3.21 2.68 8.98
CA GLU A 131 -3.17 3.81 8.06
C GLU A 131 -2.66 5.05 8.78
N VAL A 132 -1.73 5.76 8.14
CA VAL A 132 -1.19 7.05 8.58
C VAL A 132 -1.68 8.12 7.64
N PHE A 133 -2.25 9.18 8.19
CA PHE A 133 -2.80 10.31 7.44
C PHE A 133 -1.97 11.60 7.61
N LEU A 134 -2.14 12.53 6.67
CA LEU A 134 -1.41 13.80 6.65
C LEU A 134 -1.73 14.67 7.89
N GLY A 135 -0.71 15.35 8.43
CA GLY A 135 -0.87 16.36 9.48
C GLY A 135 -1.24 15.81 10.86
N ASP A 136 -1.30 14.49 11.01
CA ASP A 136 -1.50 13.84 12.30
C ASP A 136 -0.45 12.76 12.53
N VAL A 137 0.73 13.21 12.94
CA VAL A 137 1.85 12.37 13.38
C VAL A 137 1.48 11.44 14.56
N GLY A 138 0.25 11.54 15.11
CA GLY A 138 -0.31 10.67 16.14
C GLY A 138 -1.53 9.84 15.74
N ALA A 139 -2.31 10.24 14.72
CA ALA A 139 -3.48 9.49 14.28
C ALA A 139 -3.07 8.36 13.33
N HIS A 140 -3.04 7.17 13.92
CA HIS A 140 -3.13 5.92 13.20
C HIS A 140 -4.61 5.55 13.19
N GLU A 141 -5.18 5.46 12.01
CA GLU A 141 -6.50 4.88 11.89
C GLU A 141 -6.34 3.42 11.54
N ARG A 142 -7.21 2.62 12.13
CA ARG A 142 -7.32 1.23 11.75
C ARG A 142 -8.27 1.15 10.56
N GLY A 143 -7.83 0.60 9.43
CA GLY A 143 -8.64 0.45 8.23
C GLY A 143 -9.12 -0.99 8.03
N LYS A 144 -10.31 -1.20 7.48
CA LYS A 144 -10.63 -2.47 6.84
C LYS A 144 -10.33 -2.34 5.35
N THR A 145 -9.42 -3.17 4.87
CA THR A 145 -9.01 -3.21 3.48
C THR A 145 -9.91 -4.15 2.66
N TYR A 146 -9.99 -3.88 1.37
CA TYR A 146 -10.83 -4.56 0.40
C TYR A 146 -10.01 -4.79 -0.88
N VAL A 147 -10.30 -5.90 -1.54
CA VAL A 147 -9.71 -6.24 -2.84
C VAL A 147 -10.54 -5.64 -3.98
N ALA A 148 -9.89 -5.33 -5.09
CA ALA A 148 -10.55 -5.08 -6.36
C ALA A 148 -10.86 -6.40 -7.08
N THR A 149 -11.75 -6.36 -8.06
CA THR A 149 -12.06 -7.51 -8.91
C THR A 149 -11.81 -7.15 -10.37
N LEU A 150 -11.11 -8.02 -11.09
CA LEU A 150 -10.90 -7.87 -12.52
C LEU A 150 -12.16 -8.32 -13.28
N THR A 151 -12.95 -7.34 -13.73
CA THR A 151 -14.29 -7.57 -14.31
C THR A 151 -14.31 -7.50 -15.83
N GLY A 152 -13.23 -7.00 -16.46
CA GLY A 152 -13.13 -6.88 -17.91
C GLY A 152 -11.71 -7.08 -18.41
N GLY A 153 -11.55 -7.73 -19.57
CA GLY A 153 -10.27 -7.83 -20.27
C GLY A 153 -9.23 -8.78 -19.66
N ALA A 154 -9.63 -9.72 -18.80
CA ALA A 154 -8.72 -10.64 -18.09
C ALA A 154 -7.64 -11.27 -18.98
N GLY A 155 -8.01 -11.81 -20.15
CA GLY A 155 -7.06 -12.42 -21.08
C GLY A 155 -6.03 -11.48 -21.71
N LEU A 156 -6.07 -10.17 -21.39
CA LEU A 156 -5.17 -9.14 -21.90
C LEU A 156 -4.18 -8.64 -20.83
N ALA A 157 -4.18 -9.23 -19.64
CA ALA A 157 -3.32 -8.80 -18.54
C ALA A 157 -2.62 -9.96 -17.84
N SER A 158 -1.56 -9.61 -17.11
CA SER A 158 -1.01 -10.44 -16.05
C SER A 158 -1.12 -9.72 -14.71
N VAL A 159 -1.27 -10.50 -13.64
CA VAL A 159 -1.23 -10.03 -12.26
C VAL A 159 0.02 -10.58 -11.60
N LEU A 160 0.78 -9.72 -10.94
CA LEU A 160 1.87 -10.10 -10.07
C LEU A 160 1.39 -9.92 -8.62
N PRO A 161 1.10 -11.02 -7.90
CA PRO A 161 0.73 -10.98 -6.50
C PRO A 161 1.81 -10.29 -5.66
N TYR A 162 1.42 -9.57 -4.61
CA TYR A 162 2.35 -8.86 -3.75
C TYR A 162 3.43 -9.78 -3.14
N ASP A 163 3.03 -10.97 -2.72
CA ASP A 163 3.87 -11.97 -2.05
C ASP A 163 4.67 -12.84 -3.03
N ALA A 164 4.51 -12.63 -4.34
CA ALA A 164 5.33 -13.29 -5.35
C ALA A 164 6.82 -12.96 -5.12
N GLU A 165 7.67 -13.97 -5.27
CA GLU A 165 9.11 -13.79 -5.17
C GLU A 165 9.59 -12.85 -6.29
N ARG A 166 10.31 -11.80 -5.93
CA ARG A 166 10.96 -10.88 -6.86
C ARG A 166 12.14 -10.21 -6.19
N PRO A 167 13.17 -9.77 -6.94
CA PRO A 167 14.18 -8.89 -6.37
C PRO A 167 13.48 -7.66 -5.79
N TRP A 168 13.79 -7.31 -4.55
CA TRP A 168 13.09 -6.22 -3.85
C TRP A 168 13.34 -4.85 -4.52
N ASP A 169 14.46 -4.72 -5.21
CA ASP A 169 14.91 -3.54 -5.93
C ASP A 169 14.61 -3.60 -7.42
N ALA A 170 13.95 -4.66 -7.88
CA ALA A 170 13.38 -4.69 -9.21
C ALA A 170 12.21 -3.72 -9.27
N GLU A 171 12.12 -3.01 -10.38
CA GLU A 171 11.06 -2.07 -10.68
C GLU A 171 10.15 -2.62 -11.80
N PRO A 172 8.93 -2.10 -11.99
CA PRO A 172 8.03 -2.55 -13.05
C PRO A 172 8.63 -2.56 -14.47
N GLU A 173 9.66 -1.76 -14.74
CA GLU A 173 10.41 -1.80 -16.01
C GLU A 173 11.31 -3.02 -16.18
N ASP A 174 11.76 -3.63 -15.08
CA ASP A 174 12.72 -4.71 -15.09
C ASP A 174 12.00 -6.01 -15.47
N PRO A 175 12.51 -6.78 -16.45
CA PRO A 175 11.89 -8.05 -16.81
C PRO A 175 11.75 -9.01 -15.63
N GLU A 176 12.72 -8.99 -14.71
CA GLU A 176 12.75 -9.81 -13.49
C GLU A 176 11.63 -9.48 -12.50
N PHE A 177 11.12 -8.25 -12.51
CA PHE A 177 9.99 -7.85 -11.67
C PHE A 177 8.74 -8.68 -11.97
N TRP A 178 8.51 -8.99 -13.25
CA TRP A 178 7.35 -9.72 -13.74
C TRP A 178 7.58 -11.22 -13.89
N ALA A 179 8.73 -11.75 -13.45
CA ALA A 179 9.10 -13.15 -13.67
C ALA A 179 8.06 -14.14 -13.11
N ASN A 180 7.41 -13.78 -11.99
CA ASN A 180 6.40 -14.58 -11.31
C ASN A 180 4.98 -14.02 -11.48
N ALA A 181 4.75 -13.20 -12.51
CA ALA A 181 3.41 -12.74 -12.84
C ALA A 181 2.58 -13.89 -13.45
N ILE A 182 1.34 -14.00 -13.02
CA ILE A 182 0.38 -14.99 -13.51
C ILE A 182 -0.59 -14.36 -14.50
N ALA A 183 -1.11 -15.17 -15.43
CA ALA A 183 -2.15 -14.70 -16.35
C ALA A 183 -3.40 -14.27 -15.56
N ALA A 184 -3.96 -13.11 -15.90
CA ALA A 184 -5.16 -12.63 -15.24
C ALA A 184 -6.37 -13.48 -15.63
N LEU A 185 -7.19 -13.84 -14.64
CA LEU A 185 -8.40 -14.62 -14.83
C LEU A 185 -9.66 -13.76 -14.66
N PRO A 186 -10.79 -14.11 -15.30
CA PRO A 186 -12.06 -13.43 -15.06
C PRO A 186 -12.44 -13.49 -13.58
N ASN A 187 -12.85 -12.35 -13.02
CA ASN A 187 -13.21 -12.18 -11.61
C ASN A 187 -12.05 -12.43 -10.63
N MET A 188 -10.80 -12.42 -11.09
CA MET A 188 -9.65 -12.51 -10.21
C MET A 188 -9.64 -11.33 -9.24
N GLU A 189 -9.40 -11.62 -7.96
CA GLU A 189 -9.21 -10.60 -6.93
C GLU A 189 -7.80 -10.00 -7.09
N VAL A 190 -7.73 -8.67 -6.93
CA VAL A 190 -6.49 -7.90 -7.00
C VAL A 190 -6.42 -7.08 -5.72
N GLY A 191 -5.56 -7.49 -4.80
CA GLY A 191 -5.40 -6.93 -3.47
C GLY A 191 -4.34 -5.83 -3.40
N PRO A 192 -4.21 -5.21 -2.21
CA PRO A 192 -3.13 -4.26 -1.92
C PRO A 192 -1.74 -4.86 -2.21
N GLY A 193 -0.92 -4.10 -2.93
CA GLY A 193 0.41 -4.51 -3.35
C GLY A 193 0.44 -5.33 -4.65
N ASP A 194 -0.70 -5.86 -5.10
CA ASP A 194 -0.76 -6.59 -6.37
C ASP A 194 -0.61 -5.62 -7.55
N TRP A 195 0.16 -6.06 -8.52
CA TRP A 195 0.42 -5.34 -9.76
C TRP A 195 -0.33 -5.95 -10.92
N VAL A 196 -0.89 -5.11 -11.78
CA VAL A 196 -1.56 -5.48 -13.03
C VAL A 196 -0.76 -4.90 -14.19
N ARG A 197 -0.31 -5.77 -15.09
CA ARG A 197 0.34 -5.39 -16.35
C ARG A 197 -0.60 -5.62 -17.51
N VAL A 198 -0.77 -4.59 -18.33
CA VAL A 198 -1.60 -4.63 -19.53
C VAL A 198 -0.71 -4.31 -20.72
N PRO A 199 -0.19 -5.30 -21.47
CA PRO A 199 0.68 -5.05 -22.61
C PRO A 199 -0.04 -4.33 -23.75
N SER A 200 -1.31 -4.66 -24.00
CA SER A 200 -2.16 -4.08 -25.04
C SER A 200 -3.64 -4.25 -24.70
N GLY A 201 -4.52 -3.52 -25.40
CA GLY A 201 -5.97 -3.56 -25.15
C GLY A 201 -6.35 -2.84 -23.84
N GLY A 202 -7.37 -3.34 -23.14
CA GLY A 202 -7.80 -2.72 -21.88
C GLY A 202 -8.44 -3.70 -20.91
N VAL A 203 -8.28 -3.41 -19.61
CA VAL A 203 -8.86 -4.18 -18.51
C VAL A 203 -9.60 -3.27 -17.54
N THR A 204 -10.55 -3.84 -16.81
CA THR A 204 -11.34 -3.10 -15.82
C THR A 204 -11.16 -3.71 -14.44
N LEU A 205 -10.69 -2.90 -13.49
CA LEU A 205 -10.77 -3.19 -12.07
C LEU A 205 -12.01 -2.54 -11.48
N ALA A 206 -12.86 -3.32 -10.82
CA ALA A 206 -14.00 -2.84 -10.05
C ALA A 206 -13.67 -2.89 -8.55
N PHE A 207 -13.97 -1.80 -7.84
CA PHE A 207 -13.72 -1.67 -6.40
C PHE A 207 -15.00 -1.87 -5.60
N LYS A 208 -14.85 -2.14 -4.30
CA LYS A 208 -15.98 -2.46 -3.41
C LYS A 208 -17.01 -1.33 -3.29
N ASP A 209 -16.58 -0.10 -3.49
CA ASP A 209 -17.41 1.10 -3.46
C ASP A 209 -18.22 1.33 -4.74
N GLY A 210 -18.00 0.52 -5.77
CA GLY A 210 -18.59 0.66 -7.10
C GLY A 210 -17.75 1.51 -8.07
N SER A 211 -16.64 2.10 -7.62
CA SER A 211 -15.70 2.80 -8.49
C SER A 211 -15.01 1.81 -9.44
N ARG A 212 -14.52 2.30 -10.58
CA ARG A 212 -13.83 1.50 -11.59
C ARG A 212 -12.57 2.19 -12.09
N ALA A 213 -11.55 1.39 -12.36
CA ALA A 213 -10.36 1.80 -13.11
C ALA A 213 -10.29 1.02 -14.43
N GLU A 214 -10.34 1.74 -15.53
CA GLU A 214 -10.19 1.22 -16.89
C GLU A 214 -8.75 1.49 -17.34
N ILE A 215 -7.95 0.43 -17.37
CA ILE A 215 -6.52 0.48 -17.62
C ILE A 215 -6.29 0.12 -19.09
N THR A 216 -5.66 1.01 -19.85
CA THR A 216 -5.40 0.80 -21.29
C THR A 216 -3.92 0.58 -21.53
N GLY A 217 -3.58 -0.53 -22.18
CA GLY A 217 -2.21 -0.94 -22.46
C GLY A 217 -1.51 -0.06 -23.51
N PRO A 218 -0.18 0.12 -23.44
CA PRO A 218 0.73 -0.46 -22.45
C PRO A 218 0.66 0.26 -21.10
N ALA A 219 0.32 -0.46 -20.03
CA ALA A 219 0.18 0.10 -18.69
C ALA A 219 0.56 -0.87 -17.57
N GLU A 220 1.02 -0.30 -16.45
CA GLU A 220 1.48 -1.01 -15.26
C GLU A 220 0.90 -0.29 -14.04
N VAL A 221 0.01 -0.97 -13.32
CA VAL A 221 -0.77 -0.38 -12.21
C VAL A 221 -0.70 -1.28 -10.99
N MET A 222 -0.39 -0.71 -9.83
CA MET A 222 -0.53 -1.39 -8.53
C MET A 222 -1.77 -0.89 -7.81
N VAL A 223 -2.47 -1.79 -7.12
CA VAL A 223 -3.42 -1.37 -6.08
C VAL A 223 -2.60 -1.06 -4.83
N VAL A 224 -2.47 0.21 -4.45
CA VAL A 224 -1.75 0.57 -3.22
C VAL A 224 -2.58 0.13 -2.02
N ASP A 225 -3.82 0.62 -1.94
CA ASP A 225 -4.77 0.17 -0.93
C ASP A 225 -6.20 0.55 -1.36
N SER A 226 -7.19 -0.19 -0.86
CA SER A 226 -8.61 0.18 -0.93
C SER A 226 -9.26 -0.16 0.40
N PHE A 227 -9.60 0.84 1.19
CA PHE A 227 -9.99 0.63 2.58
C PHE A 227 -11.10 1.57 3.06
N ARG A 228 -11.67 1.23 4.21
CA ARG A 228 -12.48 2.13 5.03
C ARG A 228 -11.87 2.28 6.41
N SER A 229 -11.71 3.51 6.86
CA SER A 229 -11.33 3.77 8.25
C SER A 229 -12.38 3.23 9.22
N THR A 230 -11.93 2.76 10.38
CA THR A 230 -12.77 2.33 11.51
C THR A 230 -12.79 3.36 12.64
N ALA A 231 -12.20 4.55 12.43
CA ALA A 231 -12.04 5.59 13.45
C ALA A 231 -13.33 6.40 13.71
N GLU A 232 -14.20 6.58 12.72
CA GLU A 232 -15.40 7.42 12.86
C GLU A 232 -16.54 6.69 13.58
N ARG A 233 -16.86 7.13 14.81
CA ARG A 233 -18.10 6.77 15.51
C ARG A 233 -19.21 7.73 15.06
N GLY A 234 -20.03 7.33 14.09
CA GLY A 234 -21.31 8.01 13.80
C GLY A 234 -21.71 8.13 12.34
N ALA A 235 -20.76 8.07 11.40
CA ALA A 235 -21.02 7.97 9.96
C ALA A 235 -20.05 6.95 9.35
N PRO A 236 -20.44 6.20 8.31
CA PRO A 236 -19.50 5.30 7.64
C PRO A 236 -18.40 6.13 6.98
N SER A 237 -17.15 5.88 7.39
CA SER A 237 -16.01 6.51 6.73
C SER A 237 -16.01 6.20 5.24
N PRO A 238 -15.69 7.21 4.39
CA PRO A 238 -15.69 7.02 2.95
C PRO A 238 -14.68 5.95 2.56
N PHE A 239 -14.96 5.25 1.45
CA PHE A 239 -13.95 4.40 0.85
C PHE A 239 -12.78 5.26 0.39
N TYR A 240 -11.58 4.79 0.67
CA TYR A 240 -10.34 5.37 0.19
C TYR A 240 -9.70 4.35 -0.75
N THR A 241 -9.49 4.71 -2.00
CA THR A 241 -8.81 3.86 -2.99
C THR A 241 -7.62 4.60 -3.56
N VAL A 242 -6.46 3.97 -3.53
CA VAL A 242 -5.22 4.50 -4.08
C VAL A 242 -4.63 3.50 -5.06
N LEU A 243 -4.40 3.95 -6.28
CA LEU A 243 -3.66 3.21 -7.30
C LEU A 243 -2.28 3.83 -7.50
N ARG A 244 -1.30 3.04 -7.91
CA ARG A 244 -0.02 3.52 -8.42
C ARG A 244 0.07 3.21 -9.90
N LEU A 245 0.27 4.24 -10.72
CA LEU A 245 0.49 4.11 -12.16
C LEU A 245 2.00 4.29 -12.44
N ALA A 246 2.70 3.20 -12.74
CA ALA A 246 4.12 3.22 -13.08
C ALA A 246 4.37 3.55 -14.56
N ARG A 247 3.37 3.29 -15.41
CA ARG A 247 3.39 3.55 -16.85
C ARG A 247 1.99 3.51 -17.43
N GLY A 248 1.75 4.30 -18.46
CA GLY A 248 0.58 4.18 -19.32
C GLY A 248 -0.53 5.11 -18.89
N GLN A 249 -1.78 4.64 -18.98
CA GLN A 249 -2.93 5.46 -18.61
C GLN A 249 -4.03 4.64 -17.93
N VAL A 250 -4.74 5.30 -17.03
CA VAL A 250 -5.90 4.74 -16.32
C VAL A 250 -7.01 5.78 -16.31
N TYR A 251 -8.16 5.38 -16.85
CA TYR A 251 -9.40 6.13 -16.78
C TYR A 251 -10.19 5.71 -15.54
N ASN A 252 -10.53 6.65 -14.67
CA ASN A 252 -11.13 6.36 -13.37
C ASN A 252 -12.56 6.88 -13.35
N ILE A 253 -13.48 6.01 -12.96
CA ILE A 253 -14.89 6.33 -12.72
C ILE A 253 -15.13 6.18 -11.23
N VAL A 254 -15.26 7.29 -10.53
CA VAL A 254 -15.28 7.34 -9.08
C VAL A 254 -16.67 7.66 -8.56
N ILE A 255 -17.16 6.83 -7.67
CA ILE A 255 -18.48 7.00 -7.05
C ILE A 255 -18.48 8.21 -6.10
N PRO A 256 -19.54 9.04 -6.11
CA PRO A 256 -19.71 10.13 -5.16
C PRO A 256 -19.53 9.70 -3.71
N GLY A 257 -18.76 10.49 -2.96
CA GLY A 257 -18.45 10.23 -1.55
C GLY A 257 -17.18 9.39 -1.33
N SER A 258 -16.71 8.64 -2.32
CA SER A 258 -15.41 7.95 -2.25
C SER A 258 -14.25 8.92 -2.44
N LYS A 259 -13.11 8.62 -1.81
CA LYS A 259 -11.84 9.30 -2.03
C LYS A 259 -10.98 8.39 -2.90
N TYR A 260 -10.56 8.90 -4.05
CA TYR A 260 -9.86 8.10 -5.04
C TYR A 260 -8.62 8.84 -5.53
N GLU A 261 -7.49 8.14 -5.58
CA GLU A 261 -6.21 8.72 -5.97
C GLU A 261 -5.43 7.79 -6.89
N VAL A 262 -4.74 8.37 -7.85
CA VAL A 262 -3.77 7.70 -8.70
C VAL A 262 -2.43 8.39 -8.51
N VAL A 263 -1.50 7.65 -7.93
CA VAL A 263 -0.13 8.07 -7.64
C VAL A 263 0.73 7.70 -8.84
N THR A 264 1.50 8.66 -9.31
CA THR A 264 2.55 8.46 -10.30
C THR A 264 3.90 8.78 -9.64
N PRO A 265 5.04 8.39 -10.22
CA PRO A 265 6.34 8.76 -9.68
C PRO A 265 6.54 10.28 -9.50
N THR A 266 5.88 11.11 -10.32
CA THR A 266 6.05 12.57 -10.28
C THR A 266 4.96 13.31 -9.51
N GLY A 267 3.81 12.69 -9.25
CA GLY A 267 2.68 13.35 -8.58
C GLY A 267 1.44 12.48 -8.42
N THR A 268 0.48 12.98 -7.65
CA THR A 268 -0.76 12.27 -7.30
C THR A 268 -1.94 13.06 -7.84
N ALA A 269 -2.79 12.40 -8.63
CA ALA A 269 -4.08 12.94 -9.04
C ALA A 269 -5.18 12.33 -8.19
N GLY A 270 -6.18 13.10 -7.78
CA GLY A 270 -7.29 12.52 -7.02
C GLY A 270 -8.59 13.29 -7.13
N ALA A 271 -9.66 12.61 -6.75
CA ALA A 271 -11.02 13.12 -6.81
C ALA A 271 -11.89 12.60 -5.66
N ARG A 272 -13.02 13.29 -5.46
CA ARG A 272 -14.10 12.86 -4.57
C ARG A 272 -15.40 12.73 -5.36
N GLY A 273 -15.55 11.62 -6.08
CA GLY A 273 -16.70 11.37 -6.95
C GLY A 273 -16.64 12.13 -8.27
N THR A 274 -16.03 11.51 -9.30
CA THR A 274 -15.97 12.04 -10.66
C THR A 274 -15.36 11.07 -11.67
N GLU A 275 -15.24 11.49 -12.92
CA GLU A 275 -14.50 10.78 -13.98
C GLU A 275 -13.24 11.55 -14.40
N PHE A 276 -12.09 10.87 -14.44
CA PHE A 276 -10.83 11.50 -14.82
C PHE A 276 -9.80 10.50 -15.36
N LEU A 277 -9.00 10.99 -16.32
CA LEU A 277 -7.89 10.25 -16.92
C LEU A 277 -6.59 10.66 -16.24
N VAL A 278 -5.77 9.67 -15.91
CA VAL A 278 -4.39 9.89 -15.48
C VAL A 278 -3.47 9.18 -16.46
N THR A 279 -2.53 9.93 -17.01
CA THR A 279 -1.50 9.42 -17.91
C THR A 279 -0.15 9.64 -17.26
N TYR A 280 0.69 8.61 -17.28
CA TYR A 280 2.09 8.72 -16.92
C TYR A 280 2.96 8.21 -18.07
N ILE A 281 3.66 9.15 -18.70
CA ILE A 281 4.63 8.87 -19.75
C ILE A 281 6.01 8.90 -19.11
N ARG A 282 6.64 7.75 -19.03
CA ARG A 282 8.03 7.65 -18.57
C ARG A 282 8.98 8.19 -19.65
N GLU A 283 9.95 9.00 -19.25
CA GLU A 283 10.98 9.54 -20.15
C GLU A 283 12.37 9.00 -19.75
N GLY A 284 12.88 8.01 -20.48
CA GLY A 284 14.20 7.41 -20.23
C GLY A 284 14.32 6.58 -18.93
N VAL A 285 15.56 6.28 -18.53
CA VAL A 285 15.87 5.55 -17.30
C VAL A 285 16.00 6.55 -16.14
N GLY A 286 15.05 6.49 -15.20
CA GLY A 286 15.01 7.33 -14.00
C GLY A 286 15.74 6.67 -12.82
N ALA A 287 15.79 7.36 -11.67
CA ALA A 287 16.20 6.70 -10.44
C ALA A 287 15.13 5.67 -10.02
N PRO A 288 15.52 4.44 -9.64
CA PRO A 288 14.57 3.38 -9.23
C PRO A 288 13.87 3.78 -7.94
N LEU A 289 12.57 3.49 -7.81
CA LEU A 289 11.81 3.78 -6.59
C LEU A 289 12.42 3.09 -5.36
N HIS A 290 13.04 1.92 -5.57
CA HIS A 290 13.71 1.08 -4.59
C HIS A 290 15.21 1.01 -4.89
N PRO A 291 16.08 1.70 -4.12
CA PRO A 291 17.53 1.69 -4.35
C PRO A 291 18.14 0.35 -3.92
N GLY A 292 18.66 -0.46 -4.85
CA GLY A 292 19.20 -1.80 -4.59
C GLY A 292 20.09 -2.06 -3.37
N LYS A 293 20.22 -3.34 -3.01
CA LYS A 293 20.92 -3.82 -1.80
C LYS A 293 22.33 -3.26 -1.71
N GLY A 294 22.62 -2.52 -0.64
CA GLY A 294 23.90 -1.83 -0.42
C GLY A 294 24.04 -0.45 -1.09
N LYS A 295 23.13 -0.05 -1.99
CA LYS A 295 23.07 1.29 -2.62
C LYS A 295 22.25 2.32 -1.81
N GLY A 296 21.57 1.88 -0.75
CA GLY A 296 21.01 2.78 0.28
C GLY A 296 22.08 3.67 0.96
N LYS A 297 23.37 3.33 0.82
CA LYS A 297 24.48 4.25 1.09
C LYS A 297 24.60 5.28 -0.05
N GLY A 298 23.70 6.27 -0.07
CA GLY A 298 23.94 7.48 -0.88
C GLY A 298 22.82 7.97 -1.80
N LEU A 299 21.55 7.63 -1.57
CA LEU A 299 20.48 8.51 -2.07
C LEU A 299 20.64 9.87 -1.37
N ALA A 300 21.35 10.78 -2.01
CA ALA A 300 21.54 12.10 -1.47
C ALA A 300 20.18 12.83 -1.43
N LYS A 301 19.88 13.36 -0.25
CA LYS A 301 18.67 14.14 0.08
C LYS A 301 18.22 15.06 -1.07
N GLY A 302 16.97 14.94 -1.50
CA GLY A 302 16.39 15.81 -2.52
C GLY A 302 16.92 15.59 -3.94
N LYS A 303 17.77 14.57 -4.17
CA LYS A 303 18.27 14.23 -5.51
C LYS A 303 17.47 13.15 -6.22
N PHE A 304 16.53 12.48 -5.55
CA PHE A 304 15.62 11.58 -6.23
C PHE A 304 14.79 12.37 -7.25
N LYS A 305 14.98 12.05 -8.53
CA LYS A 305 14.30 12.67 -9.65
C LYS A 305 13.66 11.55 -10.48
N PRO A 306 12.37 11.25 -10.27
CA PRO A 306 11.65 10.38 -11.16
C PRO A 306 11.64 11.01 -12.55
N LYS A 307 11.98 10.24 -13.58
CA LYS A 307 11.93 10.74 -14.96
C LYS A 307 10.64 10.30 -15.63
N GLY A 308 9.81 11.27 -15.96
CA GLY A 308 8.54 11.08 -16.61
C GLY A 308 7.67 12.32 -16.45
N LYS A 309 6.54 12.30 -17.16
CA LYS A 309 5.52 13.33 -17.09
C LYS A 309 4.21 12.68 -16.71
N ALA A 310 3.67 13.12 -15.58
CA ALA A 310 2.30 12.80 -15.20
C ALA A 310 1.37 13.91 -15.66
N SER A 311 0.27 13.54 -16.26
CA SER A 311 -0.83 14.47 -16.54
C SER A 311 -2.14 13.91 -16.04
N ALA A 312 -3.01 14.81 -15.60
CA ALA A 312 -4.40 14.52 -15.29
C ALA A 312 -5.31 15.35 -16.18
N GLU A 313 -6.33 14.71 -16.72
CA GLU A 313 -7.39 15.34 -17.49
C GLU A 313 -8.74 15.03 -16.84
N VAL A 314 -9.53 16.08 -16.66
CA VAL A 314 -10.83 16.00 -15.98
C VAL A 314 -11.92 15.86 -17.01
N VAL A 315 -12.57 14.70 -17.01
CA VAL A 315 -13.71 14.45 -17.90
C VAL A 315 -14.99 15.02 -17.30
N ARG A 316 -15.16 14.91 -15.98
CA ARG A 316 -16.28 15.51 -15.24
C ARG A 316 -15.83 16.11 -13.92
N GLY A 317 -16.62 17.02 -13.36
CA GLY A 317 -16.50 17.43 -11.96
C GLY A 317 -15.19 18.12 -11.60
N LYS A 318 -14.63 17.78 -10.42
CA LYS A 318 -13.39 18.39 -9.89
C LYS A 318 -12.35 17.33 -9.56
N VAL A 319 -11.12 17.59 -9.96
CA VAL A 319 -9.93 16.77 -9.69
C VAL A 319 -8.85 17.69 -9.16
N TYR A 320 -7.94 17.17 -8.35
CA TYR A 320 -6.72 17.87 -8.03
C TYR A 320 -5.52 17.09 -8.56
N LEU A 321 -4.47 17.80 -8.96
CA LEU A 321 -3.19 17.23 -9.33
C LEU A 321 -2.12 17.82 -8.43
N THR A 322 -1.47 16.95 -7.66
CA THR A 322 -0.45 17.29 -6.69
C THR A 322 0.92 16.86 -7.19
N GLY A 323 1.83 17.80 -7.40
CA GLY A 323 3.26 17.53 -7.51
C GLY A 323 3.98 17.72 -6.17
N ARG A 324 5.29 17.47 -6.13
CA ARG A 324 6.14 17.59 -4.93
C ARG A 324 6.04 18.93 -4.19
N HIS A 325 5.75 20.02 -4.90
CA HIS A 325 5.80 21.39 -4.32
C HIS A 325 4.54 22.21 -4.52
N ALA A 326 3.56 21.68 -5.25
CA ALA A 326 2.36 22.43 -5.59
C ALA A 326 1.20 21.49 -5.96
N THR A 327 0.02 21.92 -5.57
CA THR A 327 -1.26 21.31 -5.93
C THR A 327 -2.04 22.26 -6.83
N VAL A 328 -2.69 21.72 -7.85
CA VAL A 328 -3.56 22.46 -8.77
C VAL A 328 -4.93 21.81 -8.79
N GLU A 329 -5.98 22.59 -8.58
CA GLU A 329 -7.36 22.16 -8.76
C GLU A 329 -7.81 22.32 -10.21
N LEU A 330 -8.50 21.32 -10.73
CA LEU A 330 -8.95 21.18 -12.09
C LEU A 330 -10.48 21.07 -12.11
N ALA A 331 -11.10 21.85 -12.99
CA ALA A 331 -12.53 21.74 -13.29
C ALA A 331 -12.74 20.88 -14.53
N GLU A 332 -14.00 20.61 -14.86
CA GLU A 332 -14.38 19.85 -16.06
C GLU A 332 -13.74 20.41 -17.35
N GLY A 333 -13.12 19.52 -18.12
CA GLY A 333 -12.38 19.85 -19.34
C GLY A 333 -11.03 20.54 -19.11
N ASP A 334 -10.58 20.72 -17.87
CA ASP A 334 -9.20 21.14 -17.58
C ASP A 334 -8.24 19.94 -17.68
N SER A 335 -6.99 20.24 -18.01
CA SER A 335 -5.88 19.31 -17.83
C SER A 335 -4.70 20.00 -17.16
N ALA A 336 -3.88 19.22 -16.47
CA ALA A 336 -2.63 19.67 -15.90
C ALA A 336 -1.53 18.62 -16.05
N GLU A 337 -0.30 19.07 -15.90
CA GLU A 337 0.89 18.23 -15.95
C GLU A 337 1.79 18.54 -14.75
N VAL A 338 2.45 17.51 -14.24
CA VAL A 338 3.56 17.65 -13.31
C VAL A 338 4.86 17.51 -14.09
N ASP A 339 5.68 18.56 -14.06
CA ASP A 339 7.00 18.56 -14.69
C ASP A 339 8.01 17.70 -13.90
N GLU A 340 9.17 17.42 -14.48
CA GLU A 340 10.26 16.65 -13.86
C GLU A 340 10.76 17.23 -12.52
N ARG A 341 10.41 18.48 -12.21
CA ARG A 341 10.76 19.14 -10.94
C ARG A 341 9.65 19.00 -9.90
N GLY A 342 8.61 18.23 -10.18
CA GLY A 342 7.47 18.02 -9.30
C GLY A 342 6.56 19.25 -9.19
N LYS A 343 6.55 20.16 -10.18
CA LYS A 343 5.61 21.30 -10.18
C LYS A 343 4.41 20.99 -11.06
N ALA A 344 3.23 20.93 -10.45
CA ALA A 344 1.95 20.83 -11.14
C ALA A 344 1.58 22.18 -11.81
N LYS A 345 1.12 22.15 -13.07
CA LYS A 345 0.68 23.33 -13.84
C LYS A 345 -0.50 22.97 -14.75
N LYS A 346 -1.52 23.83 -14.82
CA LYS A 346 -2.61 23.70 -15.82
C LYS A 346 -2.05 23.83 -17.23
N LYS A 347 -2.52 22.99 -18.15
CA LYS A 347 -2.31 23.17 -19.59
C LYS A 347 -3.26 24.25 -20.09
N LYS A 348 -2.79 25.13 -20.97
CA LYS A 348 -3.68 26.05 -21.69
C LYS A 348 -4.53 25.23 -22.64
N LYS A 349 -5.86 25.40 -22.64
CA LYS A 349 -6.74 24.90 -23.69
C LYS A 349 -6.21 25.46 -25.03
N LYS A 350 -5.83 24.57 -25.94
CA LYS A 350 -5.42 24.95 -27.30
C LYS A 350 -6.65 25.25 -28.13
#